data_AF-A0A378MXD3-F1
#
_entry.id   AF-A0A378MXD3-F1
#
_cell.length_a   1.000
_cell.length_b   1.000
_cell.length_c   1.000
_cell.angle_alpha   90.00
_cell.angle_beta   90.00
_cell.angle_gamma   90.00
#
_symmetry.space_group_name_H-M   'P 1'
#
loop_
_entity.id
_entity.type
_entity.pdbx_description
1 polymer ?
#
loop_
_entity_poly.entity_id
_entity_poly.type
_entity_poly.pdbx_seq_one_letter_code
_entity_poly.pdbx_strand_id
1 'polypeptide(L)'
;MTLAIVYSRASIGVEAPLVTIEVHISNGQPKLTIVGLPEATVKEAGDRVRSALLNANFIYPPQRITINLAPADLPKEGGRF
;
A
#
# COMPACT_ATOMS: atom_id res chain seq x y z
N MET A 1 16.15 6.92 7.18
CA MET A 1 14.72 7.20 6.93
C MET A 1 14.42 6.79 5.50
N THR A 2 13.73 5.68 5.31
CA THR A 2 13.36 5.19 3.97
C THR A 2 11.87 5.44 3.77
N LEU A 3 11.58 6.56 3.11
CA LEU A 3 10.27 6.90 2.57
C LEU A 3 10.32 6.68 1.06
N ALA A 4 9.37 5.93 0.52
CA ALA A 4 9.13 5.82 -0.91
C ALA A 4 7.76 6.40 -1.24
N ILE A 5 7.66 7.13 -2.35
CA ILE A 5 6.41 7.73 -2.82
C ILE A 5 6.12 7.22 -4.22
N VAL A 6 4.90 6.74 -4.44
CA VAL A 6 4.40 6.26 -5.74
C VAL A 6 3.07 6.96 -6.03
N TYR A 7 2.85 7.32 -7.28
CA TYR A 7 1.59 7.92 -7.73
C TYR A 7 0.74 6.88 -8.44
N SER A 8 -0.55 6.86 -8.11
CA SER A 8 -1.58 6.03 -8.72
C SER A 8 -2.85 6.85 -8.94
N ARG A 9 -3.93 6.21 -9.38
CA ARG A 9 -5.23 6.84 -9.65
C ARG A 9 -6.33 5.96 -9.08
N ALA A 10 -7.33 6.56 -8.43
CA ALA A 10 -8.56 5.84 -8.11
C ALA A 10 -9.48 5.83 -9.33
N SER A 11 -10.46 4.92 -9.34
CA SER A 11 -11.52 4.90 -10.34
C SER A 11 -12.82 5.30 -9.67
N ILE A 12 -13.34 6.49 -9.96
CA ILE A 12 -14.62 6.99 -9.43
C ILE A 12 -15.52 7.34 -10.60
N GLY A 13 -16.37 6.41 -11.02
CA GLY A 13 -17.17 6.56 -12.24
C GLY A 13 -16.27 6.74 -13.46
N VAL A 14 -16.33 7.93 -14.09
CA VAL A 14 -15.47 8.33 -15.23
C VAL A 14 -14.25 9.16 -14.80
N GLU A 15 -14.15 9.50 -13.52
CA GLU A 15 -13.06 10.28 -12.98
C GLU A 15 -11.91 9.39 -12.50
N ALA A 16 -10.70 9.92 -12.63
CA ALA A 16 -9.48 9.29 -12.16
C ALA A 16 -8.72 10.24 -11.22
N PRO A 17 -9.15 10.42 -9.96
CA PRO A 17 -8.44 11.30 -9.03
C PRO A 17 -7.06 10.74 -8.68
N LEU A 18 -6.11 11.63 -8.46
CA LEU A 18 -4.74 11.28 -8.06
C LEU A 18 -4.73 10.61 -6.68
N VAL A 19 -4.04 9.49 -6.57
CA VAL A 19 -3.74 8.82 -5.31
C VAL A 19 -2.23 8.84 -5.10
N THR A 20 -1.79 9.29 -3.93
CA THR A 20 -0.39 9.22 -3.51
C THR A 20 -0.24 8.08 -2.52
N ILE A 21 0.70 7.18 -2.82
CA ILE A 21 1.02 6.03 -2.00
C ILE A 21 2.38 6.29 -1.35
N GLU A 22 2.40 6.36 -0.03
CA GLU A 22 3.62 6.60 0.73
C GLU A 22 3.96 5.35 1.54
N VAL A 23 5.17 4.83 1.35
CA VAL A 23 5.65 3.64 2.06
C VAL A 23 6.78 4.05 2.99
N HIS A 24 6.57 3.81 4.27
CA HIS A 24 7.54 4.11 5.31
C HIS A 24 7.95 2.84 6.06
N ILE A 25 9.27 2.66 6.20
CA ILE A 25 9.86 1.57 7.00
C ILE A 25 10.38 2.14 8.31
N SER A 26 9.97 1.53 9.42
CA SER A 26 10.31 1.95 10.77
C SER A 26 10.72 0.77 11.64
N ASN A 27 11.53 1.05 12.66
CA ASN A 27 11.92 0.07 13.67
C ASN A 27 10.69 -0.37 14.48
N GLY A 28 10.63 -1.66 14.83
CA GLY A 28 9.55 -2.23 15.63
C GLY A 28 9.23 -3.66 15.23
N GLN A 29 8.17 -4.23 15.81
CA GLN A 29 7.73 -5.57 15.47
C GLN A 29 7.34 -5.66 13.98
N PRO A 30 7.71 -6.75 13.27
CA PRO A 30 7.36 -6.96 11.88
C PRO A 30 5.85 -6.91 11.67
N LYS A 31 5.38 -5.89 10.97
CA LYS A 31 3.95 -5.72 10.66
C LYS A 31 3.80 -4.83 9.43
N LEU A 32 2.97 -5.25 8.49
CA LEU A 32 2.46 -4.41 7.42
C LEU A 32 1.17 -3.74 7.88
N THR A 33 1.06 -2.43 7.70
CA THR A 33 -0.17 -1.67 8.00
C THR A 33 -0.50 -0.78 6.81
N ILE A 34 -1.73 -0.88 6.30
CA ILE A 34 -2.23 0.00 5.22
C ILE A 34 -3.28 0.93 5.83
N VAL A 35 -3.12 2.23 5.64
CA VAL A 35 -4.00 3.29 6.18
C VAL A 35 -4.55 4.16 5.04
N GLY A 36 -5.67 4.86 5.29
CA GLY A 36 -6.40 5.62 4.26
C GLY A 36 -7.65 4.90 3.73
N LEU A 37 -8.41 4.27 4.63
CA LEU A 37 -9.65 3.52 4.33
C LEU A 37 -9.52 2.45 3.22
N PRO A 38 -8.53 1.52 3.31
CA PRO A 38 -8.43 0.43 2.34
C PRO A 38 -9.53 -0.61 2.57
N GLU A 39 -10.18 -1.02 1.47
CA GLU A 39 -11.06 -2.20 1.46
C GLU A 39 -10.29 -3.51 1.71
N ALA A 40 -11.02 -4.60 1.93
CA ALA A 40 -10.43 -5.93 2.17
C ALA A 40 -9.48 -6.35 1.04
N THR A 41 -9.85 -6.14 -0.23
CA THR A 41 -9.02 -6.52 -1.39
C THR A 41 -7.69 -5.78 -1.44
N VAL A 42 -7.64 -4.52 -0.98
CA VAL A 42 -6.40 -3.73 -0.89
C VAL A 42 -5.54 -4.22 0.26
N LYS A 43 -6.14 -4.62 1.38
CA LYS A 43 -5.42 -5.24 2.52
C LYS A 43 -4.78 -6.58 2.11
N GLU A 44 -5.52 -7.42 1.39
CA GLU A 44 -5.02 -8.70 0.87
C GLU A 44 -3.90 -8.55 -0.16
N ALA A 45 -3.85 -7.43 -0.89
CA ALA A 45 -2.77 -7.15 -1.83
C ALA A 45 -1.40 -7.11 -1.12
N GLY A 46 -1.35 -6.71 0.15
CA GLY A 46 -0.13 -6.73 0.96
C GLY A 46 0.48 -8.13 1.08
N ASP A 47 -0.35 -9.14 1.35
CA ASP A 47 0.11 -10.53 1.45
C ASP A 47 0.54 -11.09 0.09
N ARG A 48 -0.13 -10.68 -0.99
CA ARG A 48 0.28 -11.00 -2.37
C ARG A 48 1.65 -10.40 -2.72
N VAL A 49 1.86 -9.12 -2.39
CA VAL A 49 3.14 -8.45 -2.64
C VAL A 49 4.27 -9.10 -1.83
N ARG A 50 4.03 -9.41 -0.55
CA ARG A 50 5.00 -10.14 0.27
C ARG A 50 5.37 -11.48 -0.37
N SER A 51 4.37 -12.26 -0.79
CA SER A 51 4.58 -13.56 -1.44
C SER A 51 5.36 -13.42 -2.76
N ALA A 52 5.02 -12.40 -3.56
CA ALA A 52 5.72 -12.12 -4.81
C ALA A 52 7.19 -11.74 -4.60
N LEU A 53 7.49 -10.88 -3.60
CA LEU A 53 8.86 -10.49 -3.28
C LEU A 53 9.70 -11.70 -2.85
N LEU A 54 9.17 -12.56 -1.99
CA LEU A 54 9.86 -13.77 -1.55
C LEU A 54 10.11 -14.74 -2.72
N ASN A 55 9.12 -14.95 -3.59
CA ASN A 55 9.27 -15.81 -4.78
C ASN A 55 10.25 -15.25 -5.81
N ALA A 56 10.39 -13.93 -5.88
CA ALA A 56 11.34 -13.25 -6.76
C ALA A 56 12.75 -13.11 -6.12
N ASN A 57 13.02 -13.80 -5.01
CA ASN A 57 14.28 -13.79 -4.27
C ASN A 57 14.69 -12.40 -3.72
N PHE A 58 13.72 -11.52 -3.47
CA PHE A 58 13.96 -10.26 -2.76
C PHE A 58 13.90 -10.46 -1.24
N ILE A 59 14.64 -9.62 -0.52
CA ILE A 59 14.60 -9.59 0.93
C ILE A 59 13.37 -8.79 1.38
N TYR A 60 12.46 -9.45 2.08
CA TYR A 60 11.36 -8.78 2.77
C TYR A 60 11.83 -8.33 4.16
N PRO A 61 11.88 -7.02 4.47
CA PRO A 61 12.47 -6.55 5.71
C PRO A 61 11.63 -6.96 6.92
N PRO A 62 12.24 -7.51 8.00
CA PRO A 62 11.55 -7.86 9.24
C PRO A 62 11.34 -6.62 10.11
N GLN A 63 10.71 -5.59 9.55
CA GLN A 63 10.47 -4.29 10.18
C GLN A 63 9.00 -3.90 10.08
N ARG A 64 8.60 -2.82 10.75
CA ARG A 64 7.26 -2.27 10.62
C ARG A 64 7.17 -1.42 9.35
N ILE A 65 6.30 -1.84 8.44
CA ILE A 65 6.04 -1.16 7.16
C ILE A 65 4.65 -0.52 7.25
N THR A 66 4.58 0.77 6.98
CA THR A 66 3.30 1.51 6.91
C THR A 66 3.12 2.04 5.51
N ILE A 67 1.97 1.75 4.90
CA ILE A 67 1.57 2.23 3.58
C ILE A 67 0.39 3.19 3.80
N ASN A 68 0.56 4.44 3.41
CA ASN A 68 -0.47 5.47 3.47
C ASN A 68 -1.04 5.73 2.07
N LEU A 69 -2.35 5.67 1.94
CA LEU A 69 -3.08 5.98 0.70
C LEU A 69 -3.76 7.34 0.85
N ALA A 70 -3.17 8.37 0.26
CA ALA A 70 -3.73 9.72 0.24
C ALA A 70 -4.45 10.00 -1.10
N PRO A 71 -5.57 10.74 -1.09
CA PRO A 71 -6.19 11.39 0.06
C PRO A 71 -7.15 10.44 0.80
N ALA A 72 -7.25 10.51 2.13
CA ALA A 72 -7.94 9.50 2.96
C ALA A 72 -9.48 9.57 2.92
N ASP A 73 -10.03 10.61 2.30
CA ASP A 73 -11.44 10.93 2.12
C ASP A 73 -12.09 10.19 0.94
N LEU A 74 -11.29 9.70 -0.02
CA LEU A 74 -11.80 8.90 -1.14
C LEU A 74 -11.87 7.41 -0.76
N PRO A 75 -12.99 6.70 -0.95
CA PRO A 75 -13.02 5.25 -0.82
C PRO A 75 -12.12 4.63 -1.90
N LYS A 76 -11.17 3.76 -1.51
CA LYS A 76 -10.29 3.05 -2.45
C LYS A 76 -10.90 1.68 -2.76
N GLU A 77 -11.87 1.67 -3.65
CA GLU A 77 -12.62 0.47 -4.05
C GLU A 77 -11.89 -0.34 -5.14
N GLY A 78 -11.77 -1.65 -4.93
CA GLY A 78 -11.20 -2.60 -5.90
C GLY A 78 -9.66 -2.72 -5.90
N GLY A 79 -9.15 -3.71 -6.64
CA GLY A 79 -7.72 -4.06 -6.67
C GLY A 79 -6.89 -3.36 -7.75
N ARG A 80 -7.37 -2.25 -8.32
CA ARG A 80 -6.78 -1.59 -9.52
C ARG A 80 -5.91 -0.37 -9.18
N PHE A 81 -5.35 -0.32 -7.98
CA PHE A 81 -4.46 0.75 -7.51
C PHE A 81 -2.99 0.41 -7.68
#